data_AF-A0A554UX71-F1
#
_entry.id   AF-A0A554UX71-F1
#
_cell.length_a   1.000
_cell.length_b   1.000
_cell.length_c   1.000
_cell.angle_alpha   90.00
_cell.angle_beta   90.00
_cell.angle_gamma   90.00
#
_symmetry.space_group_name_H-M   'P 1'
#
loop_
_entity.id
_entity.type
_entity.pdbx_description
1 polymer ?
#
loop_
_entity_poly.entity_id
_entity_poly.type
_entity_poly.pdbx_seq_one_letter_code
_entity_poly.pdbx_strand_id
1 'polypeptide(L)'
;MLPWSRVGIDGLANLVLACGPCNSSKSHLLPAVELTARALDRDRSILEEIATAIHWPTQYDRVTSAARGLYLSTPPQSPTWLGRKQYARLDLSFAPPWLSYDPAN
;
A
#
# COMPACT_ATOMS: atom_id res chain seq x y z
N MET A 1 4.94 2.28 -1.54
CA MET A 1 4.30 1.59 -0.40
C MET A 1 4.24 0.11 -0.70
N LEU A 2 3.48 -0.29 -1.73
CA LEU A 2 3.62 -1.61 -2.32
C LEU A 2 5.05 -1.76 -2.88
N PRO A 3 5.68 -2.93 -2.71
CA PRO A 3 7.03 -3.17 -3.19
C PRO A 3 7.05 -3.22 -4.72
N TRP A 4 7.93 -2.41 -5.34
CA TRP A 4 8.10 -2.36 -6.79
C TRP A 4 8.44 -3.73 -7.40
N SER A 5 9.18 -4.56 -6.66
CA SER A 5 9.53 -5.93 -7.06
C SER A 5 8.33 -6.88 -7.17
N ARG A 6 7.14 -6.49 -6.72
CA ARG A 6 5.90 -7.28 -6.87
C ARG A 6 4.89 -6.62 -7.80
N VAL A 7 4.84 -5.29 -7.80
CA VAL A 7 3.95 -4.50 -8.68
C VAL A 7 4.68 -3.25 -9.14
N GLY A 8 4.87 -3.10 -10.45
CA GLY A 8 5.53 -1.95 -11.08
C GLY A 8 4.63 -0.71 -11.11
N ILE A 9 4.15 -0.29 -9.95
CA ILE A 9 3.25 0.86 -9.78
C ILE A 9 4.00 1.97 -9.05
N ASP A 10 4.14 3.10 -9.70
CA ASP A 10 4.91 4.27 -9.26
C ASP A 10 4.07 5.55 -9.16
N GLY A 11 2.75 5.45 -9.34
CA GLY A 11 1.83 6.56 -9.14
C GLY A 11 1.80 7.08 -7.70
N LEU A 12 1.41 8.34 -7.54
CA LEU A 12 1.50 9.08 -6.28
C LEU A 12 0.73 8.41 -5.12
N ALA A 13 -0.37 7.71 -5.40
CA ALA A 13 -1.09 6.93 -4.38
C ALA A 13 -0.25 5.78 -3.80
N ASN A 14 0.76 5.27 -4.50
CA ASN A 14 1.70 4.29 -3.96
C ASN A 14 2.88 4.94 -3.21
N LEU A 15 3.17 6.21 -3.45
CA LEU A 15 4.32 6.89 -2.85
C LEU A 15 3.97 7.37 -1.45
N VAL A 16 4.90 7.19 -0.50
CA VAL A 16 4.76 7.62 0.89
C VAL A 16 6.10 8.17 1.36
N LEU A 17 6.07 9.18 2.23
CA LEU A 17 7.28 9.65 2.89
C LEU A 17 7.78 8.57 3.86
N ALA A 18 9.08 8.28 3.81
CA ALA A 18 9.70 7.29 4.68
C ALA A 18 11.12 7.72 5.06
N CYS A 19 11.55 7.35 6.27
CA CYS A 19 12.94 7.50 6.67
C CYS A 19 13.83 6.53 5.85
N GLY A 20 15.06 6.93 5.52
CA GLY A 20 15.99 6.08 4.75
C GLY A 20 16.15 4.67 5.35
N PRO A 21 16.49 4.53 6.64
CA PRO A 21 16.57 3.22 7.30
C PRO A 21 15.27 2.42 7.31
N CYS A 22 14.12 3.09 7.35
CA CYS A 22 12.80 2.47 7.32
C CYS A 22 12.55 1.86 5.94
N ASN A 23 12.80 2.65 4.88
CA ASN A 23 12.62 2.23 3.51
C ASN A 23 13.55 1.06 3.15
N SER A 24 14.82 1.11 3.56
CA SER A 24 15.76 0.00 3.35
C SER A 24 15.34 -1.26 4.11
N SER A 25 14.87 -1.13 5.36
CA SER A 25 14.40 -2.27 6.16
C SER A 25 13.14 -2.93 5.60
N LYS A 26 12.33 -2.19 4.84
CA LYS A 26 11.10 -2.72 4.24
C LYS A 26 11.38 -3.73 3.12
N SER A 27 12.42 -3.48 2.30
CA SER A 27 12.80 -4.37 1.20
C SER A 27 11.58 -4.75 0.32
N HIS A 28 11.41 -6.05 0.04
CA HIS A 28 10.35 -6.63 -0.78
C HIS A 28 9.10 -7.06 0.01
N LEU A 29 9.05 -6.80 1.31
CA LEU A 29 7.93 -7.19 2.17
C LEU A 29 6.71 -6.30 1.92
N LEU A 30 5.52 -6.88 2.04
CA LEU A 30 4.30 -6.08 2.13
C LEU A 30 4.33 -5.26 3.43
N PRO A 31 3.82 -4.01 3.44
CA PRO A 31 3.55 -3.31 4.68
C PRO A 31 2.56 -4.11 5.56
N ALA A 32 2.53 -3.87 6.86
CA ALA A 32 1.42 -4.33 7.68
C ALA A 32 0.10 -3.71 7.17
N VAL A 33 -1.01 -4.43 7.33
CA VAL A 33 -2.32 -4.10 6.72
C VAL A 33 -2.76 -2.69 7.08
N GLU A 34 -2.53 -2.29 8.33
CA GLU A 34 -2.82 -0.97 8.88
C GLU A 34 -1.99 0.15 8.25
N LEU A 35 -0.73 -0.12 7.85
CA LEU A 35 0.10 0.87 7.16
C LEU A 35 -0.46 1.15 5.76
N THR A 36 -0.91 0.09 5.07
CA THR A 36 -1.56 0.21 3.77
C THR A 36 -2.91 0.89 3.88
N ALA A 37 -3.70 0.58 4.91
CA ALA A 37 -4.96 1.26 5.18
C ALA A 37 -4.74 2.77 5.32
N ARG A 38 -3.79 3.22 6.16
CA ARG A 38 -3.48 4.65 6.31
C ARG A 38 -3.00 5.31 5.02
N ALA A 39 -2.27 4.60 4.18
CA ALA A 39 -1.80 5.14 2.92
C ALA A 39 -2.92 5.25 1.88
N LEU A 40 -3.93 4.38 1.92
CA LEU A 40 -5.11 4.45 1.05
C LEU A 40 -6.16 5.42 1.58
N ASP A 41 -6.20 5.68 2.89
CA ASP A 41 -7.11 6.63 3.54
C ASP A 41 -6.72 8.12 3.32
N ARG A 42 -5.58 8.37 2.65
CA ARG A 42 -5.20 9.74 2.27
C ARG A 42 -6.21 10.30 1.28
N ASP A 43 -6.53 11.58 1.46
CA ASP A 43 -7.50 12.29 0.62
C ASP A 43 -7.14 12.20 -0.87
N ARG A 44 -8.01 11.52 -1.63
CA ARG A 44 -7.84 11.30 -3.07
C ARG A 44 -7.79 12.61 -3.84
N SER A 45 -8.61 13.61 -3.48
CA SER A 45 -8.65 14.90 -4.17
C SER A 45 -7.35 15.67 -4.01
N ILE A 46 -6.77 15.66 -2.79
CA ILE A 46 -5.46 16.26 -2.54
C ILE A 46 -4.36 15.53 -3.31
N LEU A 47 -4.40 14.19 -3.35
CA LEU A 47 -3.43 13.43 -4.14
C LEU A 47 -3.55 13.75 -5.65
N GLU A 48 -4.75 13.93 -6.18
CA GLU A 48 -4.99 14.31 -7.58
C GLU A 48 -4.55 15.74 -7.88
N GLU A 49 -4.73 16.68 -6.94
CA GLU A 49 -4.22 18.04 -7.05
C GLU A 49 -2.69 18.05 -7.12
N ILE A 50 -2.02 17.38 -6.18
CA ILE A 50 -0.55 17.28 -6.15
C ILE A 50 -0.04 16.62 -7.43
N ALA A 51 -0.63 15.49 -7.81
CA ALA A 51 -0.31 14.75 -9.04
C ALA A 51 -0.37 15.64 -10.28
N THR A 52 -1.44 16.42 -10.41
CA THR A 52 -1.62 17.40 -11.49
C THR A 52 -0.51 18.45 -11.47
N ALA A 53 -0.23 19.04 -10.30
CA ALA A 53 0.78 20.09 -10.15
C ALA A 53 2.19 19.64 -10.54
N ILE A 54 2.55 18.37 -10.26
CA ILE A 54 3.88 17.82 -10.57
C ILE A 54 3.93 17.00 -11.86
N HIS A 55 2.83 16.96 -12.64
CA HIS A 55 2.70 16.17 -13.87
C HIS A 55 2.99 14.67 -13.69
N TRP A 56 2.54 14.10 -12.56
CA TRP A 56 2.75 12.69 -12.21
C TRP A 56 1.41 11.99 -12.00
N PRO A 57 1.20 10.73 -12.43
CA PRO A 57 -0.11 10.08 -12.28
C PRO A 57 -0.41 9.66 -10.83
N THR A 58 -1.67 9.78 -10.38
CA THR A 58 -2.09 9.32 -9.04
C THR A 58 -2.16 7.80 -8.94
N GLN A 59 -2.79 7.14 -9.92
CA GLN A 59 -2.99 5.68 -10.00
C GLN A 59 -3.74 5.04 -8.80
N TYR A 60 -4.62 5.78 -8.11
CA TYR A 60 -5.31 5.30 -6.90
C TYR A 60 -6.00 3.94 -7.06
N ASP A 61 -6.83 3.79 -8.09
CA ASP A 61 -7.61 2.55 -8.31
C ASP A 61 -6.69 1.36 -8.66
N ARG A 62 -5.59 1.62 -9.40
CA ARG A 62 -4.57 0.59 -9.68
C ARG A 62 -3.84 0.18 -8.41
N VAL A 63 -3.46 1.13 -7.54
CA VAL A 63 -2.80 0.84 -6.26
C VAL A 63 -3.73 0.02 -5.36
N THR A 64 -4.99 0.41 -5.24
CA THR A 64 -5.98 -0.29 -4.42
C THR A 64 -6.21 -1.72 -4.93
N SER A 65 -6.40 -1.89 -6.24
CA SER A 65 -6.58 -3.22 -6.86
C SER A 65 -5.35 -4.11 -6.70
N ALA A 66 -4.15 -3.55 -6.92
CA ALA A 66 -2.90 -4.27 -6.74
C ALA A 66 -2.66 -4.66 -5.28
N ALA A 67 -2.96 -3.77 -4.33
CA ALA A 67 -2.89 -4.09 -2.91
C ALA A 67 -3.80 -5.29 -2.59
N ARG A 68 -5.07 -5.26 -3.02
CA ARG A 68 -5.98 -6.40 -2.78
C ARG A 68 -5.43 -7.70 -3.30
N GLY A 69 -5.00 -7.74 -4.57
CA GLY A 69 -4.43 -8.93 -5.18
C GLY A 69 -3.26 -9.47 -4.36
N LEU A 70 -2.32 -8.60 -4.00
CA LEU A 70 -1.14 -8.98 -3.22
C LEU A 70 -1.48 -9.53 -1.83
N TYR A 71 -2.39 -8.88 -1.09
CA TYR A 71 -2.72 -9.31 0.26
C TYR A 71 -3.58 -10.58 0.26
N LEU A 72 -4.55 -10.70 -0.64
CA LEU A 72 -5.40 -11.90 -0.77
C LEU A 72 -4.62 -13.12 -1.28
N SER A 73 -3.58 -12.92 -2.10
CA SER A 73 -2.74 -14.00 -2.60
C SER A 73 -1.54 -14.32 -1.69
N THR A 74 -1.32 -13.55 -0.62
CA THR A 74 -0.22 -13.81 0.32
C THR A 74 -0.68 -14.83 1.35
N PRO A 75 0.10 -15.91 1.61
CA PRO A 75 -0.28 -16.90 2.61
C PRO A 75 -0.56 -16.26 3.99
N PRO A 76 -1.62 -16.67 4.71
CA PRO A 76 -1.87 -16.20 6.07
C PRO A 76 -0.64 -16.38 6.95
N GLN A 77 -0.48 -15.50 7.96
CA GLN A 77 0.65 -15.48 8.88
C GLN A 77 2.01 -15.11 8.26
N SER A 78 2.09 -14.83 6.95
CA SER A 78 3.31 -14.33 6.31
C SER A 78 3.83 -13.06 6.98
N PRO A 79 5.15 -12.85 7.06
CA PRO A 79 5.71 -11.63 7.63
C PRO A 79 5.36 -10.40 6.76
N THR A 80 4.86 -9.37 7.42
CA THR A 80 4.65 -8.03 6.87
C THR A 80 5.51 -7.03 7.62
N TRP A 81 5.89 -5.94 6.97
CA TRP A 81 6.77 -4.92 7.52
C TRP A 81 5.96 -3.88 8.30
N LEU A 82 6.27 -3.71 9.59
CA LEU A 82 5.62 -2.72 10.46
C LEU A 82 6.49 -1.47 10.67
N GLY A 83 7.82 -1.65 10.62
CA GLY A 83 8.78 -0.61 10.92
C GLY A 83 10.21 -1.14 10.82
N ARG A 84 11.20 -0.32 11.14
CA ARG A 84 12.61 -0.73 11.07
C ARG A 84 12.83 -1.97 11.95
N LYS A 85 13.20 -3.10 11.33
CA LYS A 85 13.36 -4.41 11.99
C LYS A 85 12.13 -4.87 12.78
N GLN A 86 10.94 -4.36 12.46
CA GLN A 86 9.68 -4.70 13.10
C GLN A 86 8.75 -5.33 12.08
N TYR A 87 8.10 -6.41 12.47
CA TYR A 87 7.26 -7.22 11.59
C TYR A 87 5.94 -7.56 12.29
N ALA A 88 4.88 -7.66 11.50
CA ALA A 88 3.59 -8.20 11.91
C ALA A 88 3.28 -9.44 11.07
N ARG A 89 2.54 -10.39 11.63
CA ARG A 89 2.03 -11.52 10.83
C ARG A 89 0.81 -11.05 10.06
N LEU A 90 0.70 -11.48 8.81
CA LEU A 90 -0.48 -11.21 8.00
C LEU A 90 -1.69 -11.86 8.66
N ASP A 91 -2.59 -11.02 9.14
CA ASP A 91 -3.88 -11.40 9.67
C ASP A 91 -4.96 -10.59 8.94
N LEU A 92 -5.88 -11.30 8.29
CA LEU A 92 -6.99 -10.74 7.53
C LEU A 92 -8.34 -11.04 8.18
N SER A 93 -8.37 -11.57 9.42
CA SER A 93 -9.61 -11.82 10.16
C SER A 93 -10.43 -10.55 10.40
N PHE A 94 -9.79 -9.39 10.42
CA PHE A 94 -10.42 -8.07 10.49
C PHE A 94 -10.03 -7.25 9.25
N ALA A 95 -10.61 -7.61 8.10
CA ALA A 95 -10.30 -6.96 6.83
C ALA A 95 -10.74 -5.48 6.85
N PRO A 96 -9.83 -4.51 6.58
CA PRO A 96 -10.19 -3.11 6.43
C PRO A 96 -11.04 -2.88 5.17
N PRO A 97 -11.79 -1.76 5.08
CA PRO A 97 -12.72 -1.50 3.96
C PRO A 97 -12.08 -1.59 2.56
N TRP A 98 -10.81 -1.18 2.43
CA TRP A 98 -10.10 -1.25 1.16
C TRP A 98 -9.88 -2.69 0.67
N LEU A 99 -9.93 -3.71 1.52
CA LEU A 99 -9.87 -5.12 1.15
C LEU A 99 -11.22 -5.70 0.72
N SER A 100 -12.33 -5.10 1.19
CA SER A 100 -13.69 -5.63 1.01
C SER A 100 -14.50 -4.92 -0.08
N TYR A 101 -14.14 -3.69 -0.47
CA TYR A 101 -14.95 -2.91 -1.40
C TYR A 101 -14.86 -3.45 -2.84
N ASP A 102 -15.99 -3.65 -3.54
CA ASP A 102 -16.01 -3.93 -4.98
C ASP A 102 -16.40 -2.65 -5.72
N PRO A 103 -15.56 -2.08 -6.61
CA PRO A 103 -15.94 -0.90 -7.39
C PRO A 103 -17.08 -1.17 -8.39
N ALA A 104 -17.58 -2.41 -8.51
CA ALA A 104 -18.71 -2.77 -9.36
C ALA A 104 -20.10 -2.65 -8.70
N ASN A 105 -20.23 -2.07 -7.49
CA ASN A 105 -21.50 -1.68 -6.88
C ASN A 105 -21.52 -0.19 -6.50
#